data_AF-K1TGM5-F1
#
_entry.id   AF-K1TGM5-F1
#
_cell.length_a   1.000
_cell.length_b   1.000
_cell.length_c   1.000
_cell.angle_alpha   90.00
_cell.angle_beta   90.00
_cell.angle_gamma   90.00
#
_symmetry.space_group_name_H-M   'P 1'
#
loop_
_entity.id
_entity.type
_entity.pdbx_description
1 polymer ?
#
loop_
_entity_poly.entity_id
_entity_poly.type
_entity_poly.pdbx_seq_one_letter_code
_entity_poly.pdbx_strand_id
1 'polypeptide(L)'
;MKRLIRWALNHLPRTFLQRIAGISVPVLGWFYIGRGVECPVCGTRRRKFLPYGYVHSRPNALCPRCLSLERHRLLWLYLQRETDLLTAYPRILHIAPEVCLMRKLRKHYDGHPGLYLTADLESPLADMHFDVQHIPLEDDFTDVVILPITS
;
A
#
# COMPACT_ATOMS: atom_id res chain seq x y z
N MET A 1 -26.30 -2.25 -14.80
CA MET A 1 -25.17 -2.19 -13.83
C MET A 1 -23.81 -1.87 -14.48
N LYS A 2 -23.34 -2.62 -15.49
CA LYS A 2 -22.01 -2.40 -16.11
C LYS A 2 -21.82 -1.02 -16.80
N ARG A 3 -22.88 -0.42 -17.36
CA ARG A 3 -22.82 0.89 -18.04
C ARG A 3 -22.64 2.07 -17.07
N LEU A 4 -23.31 2.04 -15.92
CA LEU A 4 -23.20 3.06 -14.86
C LEU A 4 -21.80 3.06 -14.23
N ILE A 5 -21.24 1.87 -13.97
CA ILE A 5 -19.88 1.73 -13.44
C ILE A 5 -18.85 2.29 -14.43
N ARG A 6 -19.01 2.00 -15.73
CA ARG A 6 -18.11 2.49 -16.79
C ARG A 6 -18.21 4.01 -16.99
N TRP A 7 -19.41 4.59 -16.85
CA TRP A 7 -19.60 6.04 -16.92
C TRP A 7 -18.96 6.74 -15.71
N ALA A 8 -19.18 6.22 -14.50
CA ALA A 8 -18.58 6.75 -13.27
C ALA A 8 -17.04 6.71 -13.31
N LEU A 9 -16.45 5.64 -13.84
CA LEU A 9 -14.99 5.50 -13.97
C LEU A 9 -14.36 6.46 -15.00
N ASN A 10 -15.13 6.92 -16.00
CA ASN A 10 -14.66 7.82 -17.05
C ASN A 10 -14.98 9.31 -16.78
N HIS A 11 -15.87 9.62 -15.83
CA HIS A 11 -16.29 11.01 -15.54
C HIS A 11 -15.98 11.47 -14.12
N LEU A 12 -15.65 10.57 -13.19
CA LEU A 12 -15.20 10.95 -11.86
C LEU A 12 -13.67 10.98 -11.80
N PRO A 13 -13.06 12.07 -11.29
CA PRO A 13 -11.61 12.13 -11.10
C PRO A 13 -11.14 10.99 -10.20
N ARG A 14 -10.00 10.37 -10.54
CA ARG A 14 -9.45 9.18 -9.85
C ARG A 14 -9.35 9.36 -8.33
N THR A 15 -9.07 10.57 -7.88
CA THR A 15 -9.00 10.96 -6.45
C THR A 15 -10.34 10.79 -5.73
N PHE A 16 -11.46 11.05 -6.40
CA PHE A 16 -12.80 10.90 -5.83
C PHE A 16 -13.19 9.42 -5.72
N LEU A 17 -12.87 8.63 -6.74
CA LEU A 17 -13.05 7.18 -6.71
C LEU A 17 -12.21 6.52 -5.62
N GLN A 18 -10.98 6.99 -5.41
CA GLN A 18 -10.09 6.54 -4.33
C GLN A 18 -10.65 6.88 -2.93
N ARG A 19 -11.22 8.08 -2.74
CA ARG A 19 -11.87 8.48 -1.48
C ARG A 19 -13.13 7.65 -1.19
N ILE A 20 -14.01 7.47 -2.18
CA ILE A 20 -15.23 6.67 -2.01
C ILE A 20 -14.88 5.20 -1.77
N ALA A 21 -13.91 4.64 -2.50
CA ALA A 21 -13.41 3.30 -2.25
C ALA A 21 -12.84 3.17 -0.83
N GLY A 22 -12.13 4.19 -0.34
CA GLY A 22 -11.57 4.24 1.02
C GLY A 22 -12.62 4.17 2.14
N ILE A 23 -13.86 4.62 1.89
CA ILE A 23 -14.96 4.61 2.88
C ILE A 23 -15.88 3.40 2.69
N SER A 24 -16.24 3.06 1.46
CA SER A 24 -17.19 1.98 1.14
C SER A 24 -16.63 0.58 1.37
N VAL A 25 -15.32 0.38 1.12
CA VAL A 25 -14.65 -0.91 1.31
C VAL A 25 -14.60 -1.36 2.79
N PRO A 26 -14.28 -0.49 3.77
CA PRO A 26 -14.34 -0.87 5.18
C PRO A 26 -15.75 -1.26 5.64
N VAL A 27 -16.79 -0.57 5.17
CA VAL A 27 -18.20 -0.85 5.52
C VAL A 27 -18.64 -2.20 4.96
N LEU A 28 -18.39 -2.48 3.68
CA LEU A 28 -18.60 -3.83 3.13
C LEU A 28 -17.73 -4.88 3.83
N GLY A 29 -16.54 -4.48 4.26
CA GLY A 29 -15.58 -5.30 4.99
C GLY A 29 -16.11 -5.89 6.29
N TRP A 30 -17.10 -5.26 6.92
CA TRP A 30 -17.73 -5.77 8.15
C TRP A 30 -18.51 -7.06 7.90
N PHE A 31 -19.21 -7.18 6.77
CA PHE A 31 -19.91 -8.42 6.40
C PHE A 31 -18.96 -9.60 6.12
N TYR A 32 -17.68 -9.32 5.93
CA TYR A 32 -16.66 -10.30 5.60
C TYR A 32 -15.82 -10.73 6.81
N ILE A 33 -16.18 -10.28 8.02
CA ILE A 33 -15.54 -10.70 9.27
C ILE A 33 -15.85 -12.18 9.54
N GLY A 34 -14.80 -12.95 9.85
CA GLY A 34 -14.90 -14.37 10.17
C GLY A 34 -13.57 -15.09 10.03
N ARG A 35 -13.58 -16.42 10.20
CA ARG A 35 -12.40 -17.29 10.08
C ARG A 35 -12.24 -17.74 8.62
N GLY A 36 -11.03 -17.64 8.07
CA GLY A 36 -10.73 -17.95 6.67
C GLY A 36 -9.31 -17.55 6.30
N VAL A 37 -9.15 -16.33 5.76
CA VAL A 37 -7.87 -15.75 5.34
C VAL A 37 -7.34 -14.76 6.37
N GLU A 38 -6.02 -14.70 6.52
CA GLU A 38 -5.31 -13.71 7.34
C GLU A 38 -4.49 -12.78 6.46
N CYS A 39 -4.59 -11.47 6.71
CA CYS A 39 -3.77 -10.48 6.01
C CYS A 39 -2.43 -10.31 6.74
N PRO A 40 -1.28 -10.64 6.13
CA PRO A 40 0.02 -10.53 6.81
C PRO A 40 0.42 -9.09 7.09
N VAL A 41 -0.12 -8.12 6.33
CA VAL A 41 0.13 -6.69 6.55
C VAL A 41 -0.60 -6.19 7.79
N CYS A 42 -1.90 -6.39 7.94
CA CYS A 42 -2.66 -5.80 9.07
C CYS A 42 -3.11 -6.79 10.16
N GLY A 43 -2.73 -8.07 10.05
CA GLY A 43 -3.11 -9.14 10.99
C GLY A 43 -4.61 -9.45 11.03
N THR A 44 -5.41 -8.89 10.13
CA THR A 44 -6.86 -9.08 10.18
C THR A 44 -7.26 -10.43 9.62
N ARG A 45 -8.16 -11.12 10.33
CA ARG A 45 -8.81 -12.35 9.85
C ARG A 45 -10.17 -12.04 9.24
N ARG A 46 -10.42 -12.60 8.06
CA ARG A 46 -11.64 -12.41 7.27
C ARG A 46 -12.05 -13.75 6.65
N ARG A 47 -13.32 -13.89 6.27
CA ARG A 47 -13.80 -15.09 5.55
C ARG A 47 -13.15 -15.20 4.17
N LYS A 48 -13.07 -14.07 3.46
CA LYS A 48 -12.46 -13.92 2.13
C LYS A 48 -11.99 -12.49 1.91
N PHE A 49 -11.05 -12.28 0.99
CA PHE A 49 -10.70 -10.93 0.55
C PHE A 49 -11.65 -10.45 -0.54
N LEU A 50 -11.80 -9.14 -0.67
CA LEU A 50 -12.68 -8.55 -1.67
C LEU A 50 -12.08 -8.72 -3.07
N PRO A 51 -12.91 -8.88 -4.11
CA PRO A 51 -12.42 -8.89 -5.47
C PRO A 51 -11.93 -7.50 -5.88
N TYR A 52 -10.90 -7.44 -6.74
CA TYR A 52 -10.34 -6.17 -7.21
C TYR A 52 -9.76 -6.28 -8.62
N GLY A 53 -9.94 -5.22 -9.41
CA GLY A 53 -9.40 -5.08 -10.76
C GLY A 53 -10.34 -4.29 -11.67
N TYR A 54 -9.76 -3.42 -12.51
CA TYR A 54 -10.51 -2.52 -13.38
C TYR A 54 -11.00 -3.23 -14.67
N VAL A 55 -10.09 -3.99 -15.31
CA VAL A 55 -10.38 -4.76 -16.54
C VAL A 55 -10.82 -6.17 -16.19
N HIS A 56 -10.02 -6.87 -15.36
CA HIS A 56 -10.32 -8.20 -14.86
C HIS A 56 -10.40 -8.19 -13.34
N SER A 57 -11.59 -8.45 -12.80
CA SER A 57 -11.80 -8.53 -11.36
C SER A 57 -11.29 -9.86 -10.83
N ARG A 58 -10.22 -9.81 -10.03
CA ARG A 58 -9.61 -11.00 -9.41
C ARG A 58 -10.26 -11.27 -8.06
N PRO A 59 -10.75 -12.50 -7.78
CA PRO A 59 -11.26 -12.85 -6.48
C PRO A 59 -10.13 -12.85 -5.43
N ASN A 60 -10.47 -12.60 -4.16
CA ASN A 60 -9.52 -12.63 -3.03
C ASN A 60 -8.30 -11.68 -3.13
N ALA A 61 -8.45 -10.56 -3.84
CA ALA A 61 -7.34 -9.65 -4.12
C ALA A 61 -7.13 -8.57 -3.04
N LEU A 62 -8.20 -7.93 -2.56
CA LEU A 62 -8.14 -6.72 -1.72
C LEU A 62 -8.50 -7.00 -0.26
N CYS A 63 -7.61 -6.63 0.66
CA CYS A 63 -7.90 -6.66 2.08
C CYS A 63 -8.93 -5.57 2.44
N PRO A 64 -10.07 -5.90 3.06
CA PRO A 64 -11.10 -4.91 3.40
C PRO A 64 -10.70 -3.95 4.54
N ARG A 65 -9.61 -4.24 5.28
CA ARG A 65 -9.16 -3.40 6.40
C ARG A 65 -8.07 -2.42 6.00
N CYS A 66 -6.95 -2.92 5.48
CA CYS A 66 -5.79 -2.08 5.15
C CYS A 66 -5.67 -1.78 3.65
N LEU A 67 -6.57 -2.29 2.81
CA LEU A 67 -6.55 -2.13 1.36
C LEU A 67 -5.30 -2.74 0.67
N SER A 68 -4.57 -3.62 1.35
CA SER A 68 -3.45 -4.34 0.74
C SER A 68 -3.93 -5.26 -0.39
N LEU A 69 -3.21 -5.25 -1.51
CA LEU A 69 -3.38 -6.21 -2.61
C LEU A 69 -2.48 -7.42 -2.44
N GLU A 70 -2.58 -8.40 -3.33
CA GLU A 70 -1.74 -9.61 -3.34
C GLU A 70 -0.25 -9.26 -3.36
N ARG A 71 0.16 -8.34 -4.25
CA ARG A 71 1.55 -7.89 -4.36
C ARG A 71 2.09 -7.24 -3.09
N HIS A 72 1.28 -6.41 -2.41
CA HIS A 72 1.73 -5.76 -1.16
C HIS A 72 1.89 -6.78 -0.03
N ARG A 73 1.03 -7.80 -0.01
CA ARG A 73 1.13 -8.90 0.95
C ARG A 73 2.36 -9.76 0.68
N LEU A 74 2.67 -10.05 -0.59
CA LEU A 74 3.87 -10.77 -0.98
C LEU A 74 5.13 -9.99 -0.59
N LEU A 75 5.20 -8.70 -0.93
CA LEU A 75 6.31 -7.83 -0.56
C LEU A 75 6.51 -7.78 0.96
N TRP A 76 5.42 -7.61 1.73
CA TRP A 76 5.51 -7.62 3.19
C TRP A 76 6.05 -8.95 3.74
N LEU A 77 5.62 -10.09 3.19
CA LEU A 77 6.11 -11.39 3.61
C LEU A 77 7.60 -11.57 3.28
N TYR A 78 8.05 -11.09 2.12
CA TYR A 78 9.46 -11.08 1.75
C TYR A 78 10.29 -10.25 2.73
N LEU A 79 9.88 -9.00 3.00
CA LEU A 79 10.55 -8.12 3.96
C LEU A 79 10.60 -8.68 5.39
N GLN A 80 9.65 -9.55 5.74
CA GLN A 80 9.61 -10.15 7.07
C GLN A 80 10.44 -11.44 7.18
N ARG A 81 10.53 -12.22 6.11
CA ARG A 81 11.07 -13.59 6.14
C ARG A 81 12.46 -13.71 5.54
N GLU A 82 12.73 -12.90 4.53
CA GLU A 82 13.92 -13.03 3.68
C GLU A 82 14.91 -11.87 3.89
N THR A 83 14.57 -10.90 4.74
CA THR A 83 15.45 -9.77 5.07
C THR A 83 15.46 -9.51 6.58
N ASP A 84 16.51 -8.84 7.04
CA ASP A 84 16.69 -8.38 8.42
C ASP A 84 16.21 -6.94 8.62
N LEU A 85 15.54 -6.34 7.61
CA LEU A 85 15.14 -4.94 7.60
C LEU A 85 14.32 -4.52 8.82
N LEU A 86 13.45 -5.41 9.31
CA LEU A 86 12.60 -5.14 10.46
C LEU A 86 13.34 -5.20 11.81
N THR A 87 14.57 -5.71 11.84
CA THR A 87 15.40 -5.85 13.05
C THR A 87 16.68 -5.03 13.01
N ALA A 88 17.27 -4.84 11.83
CA ALA A 88 18.51 -4.09 11.62
C ALA A 88 18.28 -2.58 11.54
N TYR A 89 17.03 -2.14 11.27
CA TYR A 89 16.65 -0.74 11.12
C TYR A 89 17.55 0.07 10.16
N PRO A 90 17.77 -0.39 8.91
CA PRO A 90 18.51 0.39 7.92
C PRO A 90 17.79 1.70 7.56
N ARG A 91 18.53 2.66 6.98
CA ARG A 91 17.95 3.86 6.36
C ARG A 91 17.24 3.48 5.07
N ILE A 92 15.92 3.59 5.07
CA ILE A 92 15.04 3.24 3.96
C ILE A 92 14.55 4.49 3.24
N LEU A 93 14.68 4.49 1.92
CA LEU A 93 13.92 5.35 1.02
C LEU A 93 12.82 4.52 0.34
N HIS A 94 11.57 4.84 0.63
CA HIS A 94 10.41 4.19 0.02
C HIS A 94 9.77 5.12 -1.02
N ILE A 95 10.02 4.82 -2.28
CA ILE A 95 9.55 5.59 -3.43
C ILE A 95 8.16 5.12 -3.84
N ALA A 96 7.27 6.04 -4.20
CA ALA A 96 5.88 5.78 -4.59
C ALA A 96 5.13 4.84 -3.60
N PRO A 97 5.11 5.17 -2.31
CA PRO A 97 4.76 4.22 -1.27
C PRO A 97 3.27 3.85 -1.29
N GLU A 98 2.95 2.56 -1.17
CA GLU A 98 1.55 2.19 -0.99
C GLU A 98 1.12 2.42 0.46
N VAL A 99 -0.04 3.06 0.61
CA VAL A 99 -0.61 3.49 1.89
C VAL A 99 -0.61 2.37 2.96
N CYS A 100 -0.86 1.12 2.56
CA CYS A 100 -0.91 -0.01 3.49
C CYS A 100 0.46 -0.40 4.06
N LEU A 101 1.53 -0.34 3.25
CA LEU A 101 2.89 -0.63 3.68
C LEU A 101 3.49 0.59 4.36
N MET A 102 3.26 1.78 3.81
CA MET A 102 3.69 3.05 4.41
C MET A 102 3.27 3.18 5.86
N ARG A 103 1.97 2.98 6.17
CA ARG A 103 1.47 3.06 7.55
C ARG A 103 2.11 2.03 8.47
N LYS A 104 2.42 0.84 7.94
CA LYS A 104 2.98 -0.24 8.74
C LYS A 104 4.46 -0.02 9.03
N LEU A 105 5.23 0.37 8.02
CA LEU A 105 6.65 0.70 8.15
C LEU A 105 6.85 1.95 9.00
N ARG A 106 6.08 3.01 8.76
CA ARG A 106 6.14 4.24 9.58
C ARG A 106 5.95 3.91 11.06
N LYS A 107 4.90 3.15 11.39
CA LYS A 107 4.65 2.69 12.77
C LYS A 107 5.80 1.83 13.33
N HIS A 108 6.38 0.95 12.53
CA HIS A 108 7.50 0.10 12.95
C HIS A 108 8.76 0.92 13.26
N TYR A 109 8.94 2.03 12.54
CA TYR A 109 10.06 2.96 12.67
C TYR A 109 9.77 4.16 13.59
N ASP A 110 8.63 4.19 14.31
CA ASP A 110 8.27 5.31 15.21
C ASP A 110 9.36 5.59 16.27
N GLY A 111 10.11 4.56 16.70
CA GLY A 111 11.24 4.68 17.63
C GLY A 111 12.59 5.03 16.97
N HIS A 112 12.64 5.16 15.65
CA HIS A 112 13.85 5.38 14.86
C HIS A 112 13.63 6.52 13.84
N PRO A 113 13.43 7.75 14.33
CA PRO A 113 13.11 8.89 13.46
C PRO A 113 14.22 9.12 12.43
N GLY A 114 13.85 9.39 11.18
CA GLY A 114 14.77 9.65 10.08
C GLY A 114 15.29 8.41 9.35
N LEU A 115 15.10 7.19 9.88
CA LEU A 115 15.51 5.96 9.19
C LEU A 115 14.48 5.44 8.17
N TYR A 116 13.28 6.01 8.13
CA TYR A 116 12.28 5.67 7.12
C TYR A 116 11.75 6.95 6.48
N LEU A 117 12.14 7.18 5.23
CA LEU A 117 11.69 8.31 4.41
C LEU A 117 10.87 7.82 3.23
N THR A 118 9.87 8.60 2.89
CA THR A 118 9.02 8.35 1.72
C THR A 118 9.15 9.45 0.68
N ALA A 119 9.18 9.07 -0.58
CA ALA A 119 9.25 10.00 -1.70
C ALA A 119 8.24 9.63 -2.78
N ASP A 120 7.68 10.63 -3.44
CA ASP A 120 6.81 10.49 -4.60
C ASP A 120 6.91 11.76 -5.45
N LEU A 121 6.45 11.73 -6.70
CA LEU A 121 6.47 12.94 -7.53
C LEU A 121 5.43 13.98 -7.05
N GLU A 122 4.24 13.53 -6.66
CA GLU A 122 3.08 14.42 -6.38
C GLU A 122 2.29 14.03 -5.13
N SER A 123 2.48 12.82 -4.59
CA SER A 123 1.65 12.30 -3.51
C SER A 123 1.79 13.13 -2.23
N PRO A 124 0.70 13.69 -1.68
CA PRO A 124 0.75 14.48 -0.45
C PRO A 124 1.05 13.65 0.80
N LEU A 125 1.12 12.32 0.66
CA LEU A 125 1.44 11.40 1.76
C LEU A 125 2.95 11.12 1.87
N ALA A 126 3.73 11.50 0.86
CA ALA A 126 5.18 11.35 0.87
C ALA A 126 5.85 12.46 1.70
N ASP A 127 6.98 12.15 2.32
CA ASP A 127 7.77 13.11 3.08
C ASP A 127 8.55 14.06 2.15
N MET A 128 8.91 13.58 0.94
CA MET A 128 9.63 14.33 -0.07
C MET A 128 8.96 14.26 -1.45
N HIS A 129 9.09 15.34 -2.23
CA HIS A 129 8.58 15.44 -3.59
C HIS A 129 9.70 15.64 -4.61
N PHE A 130 10.02 14.61 -5.40
CA PHE A 130 11.04 14.70 -6.44
C PHE A 130 10.87 13.64 -7.54
N ASP A 131 11.47 13.90 -8.70
CA ASP A 131 11.65 12.92 -9.77
C ASP A 131 12.81 11.98 -9.41
N VAL A 132 12.60 10.66 -9.52
CA VAL A 132 13.62 9.64 -9.24
C VAL A 132 14.88 9.77 -10.10
N GLN A 133 14.79 10.45 -11.24
CA GLN A 133 15.97 10.79 -12.08
C GLN A 133 16.82 11.91 -11.48
N HIS A 134 16.27 12.68 -10.53
CA HIS A 134 16.89 13.83 -9.90
C HIS A 134 16.67 13.77 -8.37
N ILE A 135 17.28 12.79 -7.73
CA ILE A 135 17.14 12.57 -6.27
C ILE A 135 17.92 13.66 -5.53
N PRO A 136 17.27 14.50 -4.69
CA PRO A 136 17.92 15.58 -3.95
C PRO A 136 18.47 15.08 -2.60
N LEU A 137 19.12 13.92 -2.61
CA LEU A 137 19.76 13.31 -1.44
C LEU A 137 21.26 13.21 -1.70
N GLU A 138 22.05 13.21 -0.64
CA GLU A 138 23.49 12.99 -0.72
C GLU A 138 23.79 11.57 -1.24
N ASP A 139 24.96 11.39 -1.84
CA ASP A 139 25.47 10.07 -2.20
C ASP A 139 25.54 9.17 -0.95
N ASP A 140 25.24 7.88 -1.11
CA ASP A 140 25.21 6.88 -0.03
C ASP A 140 24.27 7.21 1.16
N PHE A 141 23.26 8.05 0.94
CA PHE A 141 22.35 8.47 2.01
C PHE A 141 21.48 7.32 2.56
N THR A 142 21.08 6.37 1.71
CA THR A 142 20.18 5.25 2.06
C THR A 142 20.81 3.89 1.88
N ASP A 143 20.55 2.99 2.83
CA ASP A 143 21.00 1.59 2.80
C ASP A 143 20.05 0.70 2.00
N VAL A 144 18.74 1.04 1.96
CA VAL A 144 17.71 0.26 1.26
C VAL A 144 16.74 1.16 0.51
N VAL A 145 16.45 0.82 -0.74
CA VAL A 145 15.40 1.45 -1.54
C VAL A 145 14.24 0.48 -1.75
N ILE A 146 13.03 0.88 -1.36
CA ILE A 146 11.80 0.17 -1.67
C ILE A 146 11.11 0.91 -2.82
N LEU A 147 11.05 0.27 -3.98
CA LEU A 147 10.36 0.80 -5.17
C LEU A 147 9.33 -0.24 -5.64
N PRO A 148 8.05 -0.09 -5.27
CA PRO A 148 7.00 -0.95 -5.78
C PRO A 148 6.70 -0.57 -7.23
N ILE A 149 6.96 -1.47 -8.17
CA ILE A 149 6.61 -1.25 -9.58
C ILE A 149 5.08 -1.20 -9.69
N THR A 150 4.54 0.00 -9.94
CA THR A 150 3.14 0.16 -10.33
C THR A 150 3.06 0.05 -11.85
N SER A 151 2.63 -1.11 -12.34
CA SER A 151 2.19 -1.33 -13.72
C SER A 151 0.93 -0.54 -14.06
#